data_AF-A0AAD1BAZ3-F1
#
_entry.id   AF-A0AAD1BAZ3-F1
#
_cell.length_a   1.000
_cell.length_b   1.000
_cell.length_c   1.000
_cell.angle_alpha   90.00
_cell.angle_beta   90.00
_cell.angle_gamma   90.00
#
_symmetry.space_group_name_H-M   'P 1'
#
loop_
_entity.id
_entity.type
_entity.pdbx_description
1 polymer ?
#
loop_
_entity_poly.entity_id
_entity_poly.type
_entity_poly.pdbx_seq_one_letter_code
_entity_poly.pdbx_strand_id
1 'polypeptide(L)'
;MYNPQLPMDGTTMNNPPALNAGAGVFGRSAERTSNERIKQLLKSFGLRTSLIRLKVIDALLTAAQSERSLGVRGIHSQLLELDIPLSFLSVREVLKRLCSEGVLTLNADKSYSLHQRAAAVLDGLS
;
A
#
# COMPACT_ATOMS: atom_id res chain seq x y z
N MET A 1 23.09 -28.19 -48.98
CA MET A 1 23.16 -26.73 -48.81
C MET A 1 24.23 -26.44 -47.78
N TYR A 2 25.40 -25.99 -48.25
CA TYR A 2 26.65 -25.86 -47.51
C TYR A 2 26.69 -24.52 -46.77
N ASN A 3 27.18 -24.50 -45.53
CA ASN A 3 27.42 -23.29 -44.75
C ASN A 3 28.83 -22.76 -45.06
N PRO A 4 29.00 -21.45 -45.31
CA PRO A 4 30.29 -20.80 -45.07
C PRO A 4 30.17 -19.68 -44.03
N GLN A 5 30.91 -19.83 -42.94
CA GLN A 5 31.35 -18.73 -42.09
C GLN A 5 32.32 -17.84 -42.88
N LEU A 6 32.43 -16.56 -42.51
CA LEU A 6 33.73 -15.96 -42.16
C LEU A 6 33.53 -14.72 -41.24
N PRO A 7 34.53 -14.42 -40.39
CA PRO A 7 34.49 -13.47 -39.27
C PRO A 7 35.23 -12.16 -39.60
N MET A 8 35.09 -11.11 -38.76
CA MET A 8 36.24 -10.30 -38.34
C MET A 8 35.90 -9.33 -37.19
N ASP A 9 36.90 -9.23 -36.33
CA ASP A 9 37.10 -8.50 -35.09
C ASP A 9 36.64 -7.03 -35.04
N GLY A 10 36.27 -6.59 -33.82
CA GLY A 10 35.95 -5.20 -33.50
C GLY A 10 35.79 -5.04 -31.99
N THR A 11 36.91 -5.11 -31.27
CA THR A 11 37.02 -4.94 -29.82
C THR A 11 36.79 -3.47 -29.41
N THR A 12 36.22 -3.25 -28.20
CA THR A 12 36.14 -2.00 -27.38
C THR A 12 35.24 -0.87 -27.90
N MET A 13 34.40 -0.15 -27.13
CA MET A 13 34.42 0.17 -25.70
C MET A 13 33.04 0.75 -25.27
N ASN A 14 32.62 0.38 -24.06
CA ASN A 14 31.99 1.22 -23.04
C ASN A 14 30.78 2.11 -23.42
N ASN A 15 29.57 1.61 -23.15
CA ASN A 15 28.54 2.44 -22.53
C ASN A 15 27.55 1.56 -21.75
N PRO A 16 27.66 1.41 -20.42
CA PRO A 16 26.49 0.98 -19.66
C PRO A 16 25.45 2.10 -19.77
N PRO A 17 24.20 1.82 -20.18
CA PRO A 17 23.14 2.81 -20.00
C PRO A 17 23.06 3.10 -18.50
N ALA A 18 23.32 4.36 -18.17
CA ALA A 18 23.25 4.87 -16.82
C ALA A 18 21.99 4.35 -16.14
N LEU A 19 22.22 3.71 -15.00
CA LEU A 19 21.23 3.22 -14.05
C LEU A 19 20.27 4.35 -13.70
N ASN A 20 19.16 4.45 -14.42
CA ASN A 20 17.97 5.15 -13.96
C ASN A 20 16.98 4.13 -13.36
N ALA A 21 17.51 3.28 -12.48
CA ALA A 21 16.76 2.31 -11.69
C ALA A 21 16.79 2.71 -10.20
N GLY A 22 16.65 4.01 -9.92
CA GLY A 22 16.78 4.54 -8.54
C GLY A 22 15.45 4.82 -7.84
N ALA A 23 14.36 5.08 -8.57
CA ALA A 23 13.12 5.55 -7.94
C ALA A 23 12.07 4.45 -7.68
N GLY A 24 12.09 3.35 -8.43
CA GLY A 24 11.03 2.31 -8.39
C GLY A 24 11.26 1.18 -7.36
N VAL A 25 12.50 0.96 -6.92
CA VAL A 25 12.83 -0.14 -5.98
C VAL A 25 12.51 0.24 -4.53
N PHE A 26 12.78 1.48 -4.13
CA PHE A 26 12.51 1.93 -2.76
C PHE A 26 11.01 2.08 -2.47
N GLY A 27 10.21 2.57 -3.44
CA GLY A 27 8.75 2.65 -3.30
C GLY A 27 8.07 1.28 -3.14
N ARG A 28 8.50 0.29 -3.95
CA ARG A 28 8.02 -1.10 -3.81
C ARG A 28 8.44 -1.75 -2.49
N SER A 29 9.62 -1.41 -2.00
CA SER A 29 10.14 -1.94 -0.74
C SER A 29 9.38 -1.35 0.45
N ALA A 30 9.14 -0.03 0.44
CA ALA A 30 8.34 0.65 1.44
C ALA A 30 6.87 0.18 1.45
N GLU A 31 6.28 -0.03 0.27
CA GLU A 31 4.92 -0.58 0.16
C GLU A 31 4.86 -2.02 0.70
N ARG A 32 5.84 -2.87 0.36
CA ARG A 32 5.91 -4.24 0.89
C ARG A 32 6.04 -4.24 2.41
N THR A 33 6.93 -3.42 2.97
CA THR A 33 7.09 -3.29 4.42
C THR A 33 5.82 -2.78 5.08
N SER A 34 5.13 -1.81 4.48
CA SER A 34 3.86 -1.28 4.99
C SER A 34 2.78 -2.37 4.99
N ASN A 35 2.65 -3.13 3.91
CA ASN A 35 1.71 -4.24 3.83
C ASN A 35 2.00 -5.33 4.87
N GLU A 36 3.26 -5.67 5.11
CA GLU A 36 3.62 -6.63 6.17
C GLU A 36 3.23 -6.12 7.56
N ARG A 37 3.50 -4.83 7.86
CA ARG A 37 3.09 -4.22 9.14
C ARG A 37 1.56 -4.21 9.30
N ILE A 38 0.82 -3.86 8.25
CA ILE A 38 -0.65 -3.86 8.29
C ILE A 38 -1.19 -5.29 8.44
N LYS A 39 -0.54 -6.30 7.84
CA LYS A 39 -0.90 -7.72 8.07
C LYS A 39 -0.72 -8.12 9.53
N GLN A 40 0.40 -7.75 10.16
CA GLN A 40 0.63 -8.01 11.58
C GLN A 40 -0.38 -7.27 12.46
N LEU A 41 -0.71 -6.02 12.12
CA LEU A 41 -1.76 -5.25 12.79
C LEU A 41 -3.10 -6.01 12.73
N LEU A 42 -3.57 -6.38 11.54
CA LEU A 42 -4.82 -7.12 11.39
C LEU A 42 -4.82 -8.42 12.20
N LYS A 43 -3.70 -9.15 12.21
CA LYS A 43 -3.54 -10.37 13.01
C LYS A 43 -3.64 -10.10 14.52
N SER A 44 -3.02 -9.03 15.03
CA SER A 44 -3.08 -8.63 16.44
C SER A 44 -4.50 -8.29 16.90
N PHE A 45 -5.33 -7.77 15.99
CA PHE A 45 -6.74 -7.49 16.23
C PHE A 45 -7.68 -8.66 15.89
N GLY A 46 -7.16 -9.86 15.62
CA GLY A 46 -7.98 -11.05 15.32
C GLY A 46 -8.68 -11.01 13.96
N LEU A 47 -8.26 -10.12 13.06
CA LEU A 47 -8.87 -9.90 11.77
C LEU A 47 -8.18 -10.70 10.66
N ARG A 48 -9.00 -11.28 9.78
CA ARG A 48 -8.51 -11.85 8.53
C ARG A 48 -7.81 -10.79 7.68
N THR A 49 -6.66 -11.15 7.14
CA THR A 49 -5.93 -10.39 6.14
C THR A 49 -6.67 -10.48 4.81
N SER A 50 -7.02 -9.33 4.23
CA SER A 50 -7.67 -9.22 2.93
C SER A 50 -7.14 -7.99 2.22
N LEU A 51 -7.10 -8.02 0.88
CA LEU A 51 -6.59 -6.91 0.09
C LEU A 51 -7.32 -5.60 0.40
N ILE A 52 -8.64 -5.67 0.57
CA ILE A 52 -9.48 -4.50 0.85
C ILE A 52 -9.10 -3.85 2.18
N ARG A 53 -8.97 -4.63 3.26
CA ARG A 53 -8.61 -4.09 4.57
C ARG A 53 -7.19 -3.52 4.56
N LEU A 54 -6.28 -4.19 3.87
CA LEU A 54 -4.92 -3.69 3.67
C LEU A 54 -4.96 -2.32 3.00
N LYS A 55 -5.65 -2.21 1.86
CA LYS A 55 -5.68 -0.98 1.07
C LYS A 55 -6.45 0.17 1.71
N VAL A 56 -7.50 -0.12 2.49
CA VAL A 56 -8.17 0.90 3.31
C VAL A 56 -7.23 1.45 4.39
N ILE A 57 -6.49 0.60 5.08
CA ILE A 57 -5.55 1.04 6.14
C ILE A 57 -4.35 1.77 5.51
N ASP A 58 -3.82 1.25 4.41
CA ASP A 58 -2.74 1.85 3.61
C ASP A 58 -3.12 3.27 3.18
N ALA A 59 -4.30 3.45 2.56
CA ALA A 59 -4.83 4.75 2.16
C ALA A 59 -4.92 5.74 3.33
N LEU A 60 -5.36 5.27 4.50
CA LEU A 60 -5.44 6.09 5.72
C LEU A 60 -4.05 6.49 6.23
N LEU A 61 -3.08 5.59 6.21
CA LEU A 61 -1.69 5.87 6.61
C LEU A 61 -1.02 6.85 5.66
N THR A 62 -1.23 6.71 4.34
CA THR A 62 -0.70 7.64 3.34
C THR A 62 -1.31 9.03 3.50
N ALA A 63 -2.61 9.12 3.75
CA ALA A 63 -3.26 10.40 4.00
C ALA A 63 -2.80 11.05 5.30
N ALA A 64 -2.63 10.26 6.38
CA ALA A 64 -2.10 10.75 7.64
C ALA A 64 -0.67 11.33 7.50
N GLN A 65 0.19 10.70 6.67
CA GLN A 65 1.52 11.24 6.34
C GLN A 65 1.46 12.58 5.58
N SER A 66 0.37 12.82 4.86
CA SER A 66 0.12 14.08 4.13
C SER A 66 -0.71 15.07 4.96
N GLU A 67 -0.81 14.87 6.27
CA GLU A 67 -1.62 15.67 7.21
C GLU A 67 -3.10 15.80 6.79
N ARG A 68 -3.60 14.81 6.03
CA ARG A 68 -4.95 14.78 5.49
C ARG A 68 -5.77 13.71 6.17
N SER A 69 -7.01 14.04 6.50
CA SER A 69 -7.99 13.07 6.98
C SER A 69 -8.86 12.56 5.83
N LEU A 70 -9.24 11.28 5.86
CA LEU A 70 -10.09 10.67 4.82
C LEU A 70 -11.45 10.25 5.38
N GLY A 71 -12.52 10.78 4.78
CA GLY A 71 -13.86 10.21 4.93
C GLY A 71 -14.11 9.04 3.98
N VAL A 72 -15.30 8.44 4.08
CA VAL A 72 -15.72 7.31 3.22
C VAL A 72 -15.53 7.60 1.73
N ARG A 73 -15.85 8.82 1.28
CA ARG A 73 -15.70 9.24 -0.12
C ARG A 73 -14.24 9.26 -0.59
N GLY A 74 -13.32 9.76 0.24
CA GLY A 74 -11.90 9.80 -0.08
C GLY A 74 -11.31 8.39 -0.19
N ILE A 75 -11.69 7.52 0.74
CA ILE A 75 -11.26 6.11 0.74
C ILE A 75 -11.82 5.38 -0.47
N HIS A 76 -13.10 5.58 -0.79
CA HIS A 76 -13.73 4.98 -1.97
C HIS A 76 -13.06 5.43 -3.28
N SER A 77 -12.75 6.73 -3.42
CA SER A 77 -12.00 7.26 -4.56
C SER A 77 -10.63 6.60 -4.70
N GLN A 78 -9.85 6.53 -3.62
CA GLN A 78 -8.53 5.90 -3.66
C GLN A 78 -8.59 4.42 -4.03
N LEU A 79 -9.58 3.68 -3.52
CA LEU A 79 -9.78 2.28 -3.91
C LEU A 79 -10.11 2.15 -5.40
N LEU A 80 -10.91 3.06 -5.94
CA LEU A 80 -11.23 3.08 -7.36
C LEU A 80 -10.00 3.41 -8.23
N GLU A 81 -9.15 4.34 -7.80
CA GLU A 81 -7.88 4.68 -8.46
C GLU A 81 -6.90 3.50 -8.48
N LEU A 82 -7.02 2.59 -7.52
CA LEU A 82 -6.21 1.36 -7.42
C LEU A 82 -6.81 0.18 -8.19
N ASP A 83 -7.83 0.41 -9.03
CA ASP A 83 -8.57 -0.62 -9.77
C ASP A 83 -9.23 -1.67 -8.86
N ILE A 84 -9.67 -1.24 -7.67
CA ILE A 84 -10.40 -2.08 -6.70
C ILE A 84 -11.87 -1.66 -6.72
N PRO A 85 -12.71 -2.27 -7.59
CA PRO A 85 -14.11 -1.87 -7.76
C PRO A 85 -14.95 -2.35 -6.57
N LEU A 86 -14.98 -1.56 -5.51
CA LEU A 86 -15.88 -1.73 -4.39
C LEU A 86 -17.03 -0.73 -4.46
N SER A 87 -18.23 -1.21 -4.14
CA SER A 87 -19.37 -0.33 -3.95
C SER A 87 -19.15 0.56 -2.72
N PHE A 88 -19.69 1.78 -2.76
CA PHE A 88 -19.63 2.72 -1.65
C PHE A 88 -20.21 2.13 -0.34
N LEU A 89 -21.26 1.31 -0.46
CA LEU A 89 -21.85 0.57 0.68
C LEU A 89 -20.83 -0.38 1.31
N SER A 90 -20.16 -1.19 0.51
CA SER A 90 -19.15 -2.15 0.98
C SER A 90 -17.97 -1.46 1.65
N VAL A 91 -17.53 -0.29 1.14
CA VAL A 91 -16.50 0.52 1.83
C VAL A 91 -16.98 0.95 3.21
N ARG A 92 -18.22 1.43 3.32
CA ARG A 92 -18.81 1.83 4.60
C ARG A 92 -18.92 0.65 5.58
N GLU A 93 -19.28 -0.53 5.09
CA GLU A 93 -19.34 -1.75 5.91
C GLU A 93 -17.96 -2.18 6.41
N VAL A 94 -16.94 -2.13 5.55
CA VAL A 94 -15.55 -2.41 5.94
C VAL A 94 -15.07 -1.43 7.00
N LEU A 95 -15.30 -0.13 6.81
CA LEU A 95 -14.93 0.90 7.79
C LEU A 95 -15.66 0.70 9.12
N LYS A 96 -16.95 0.41 9.08
CA LYS A 96 -17.74 0.11 10.28
C LYS A 96 -17.20 -1.11 11.01
N ARG A 97 -16.83 -2.18 10.28
CA ARG A 97 -16.23 -3.39 10.86
C ARG A 97 -14.88 -3.07 11.50
N LEU A 98 -13.99 -2.37 10.79
CA LEU A 98 -12.68 -1.99 11.34
C LEU A 98 -12.79 -1.07 12.56
N CYS A 99 -13.79 -0.20 12.62
CA CYS A 99 -14.08 0.63 13.78
C CYS A 99 -14.60 -0.21 14.96
N SER A 100 -15.51 -1.15 14.70
CA SER A 100 -16.05 -2.06 15.72
C SER A 100 -14.98 -2.95 16.35
N GLU A 101 -13.95 -3.30 15.58
CA GLU A 101 -12.85 -4.15 16.04
C GLU A 101 -11.73 -3.32 16.71
N GLY A 102 -11.87 -1.98 16.74
CA GLY A 102 -10.92 -1.07 17.41
C GLY A 102 -9.66 -0.78 16.60
N VAL A 103 -9.65 -1.06 15.30
CA VAL A 103 -8.53 -0.73 14.39
C VAL A 103 -8.61 0.72 13.94
N LEU A 104 -9.82 1.20 13.66
CA LEU A 104 -10.09 2.57 13.20
C LEU A 104 -10.95 3.33 14.22
N THR A 105 -10.89 4.66 14.15
CA THR A 105 -11.75 5.58 14.90
C THR A 105 -12.43 6.52 13.91
N LEU A 106 -13.74 6.74 14.09
CA LEU A 106 -14.48 7.78 13.38
C LEU A 106 -14.33 9.10 14.16
N ASN A 107 -13.76 10.10 13.52
CA ASN A 107 -13.58 11.43 14.08
C ASN A 107 -14.86 12.27 13.96
N ALA A 108 -14.93 13.37 14.71
CA ALA A 108 -16.07 14.30 14.69
C ALA A 108 -16.30 14.95 13.32
N ASP A 109 -15.24 15.14 12.51
CA ASP A 109 -15.33 15.67 11.14
C ASP A 109 -15.80 14.63 10.09
N LYS A 110 -16.18 13.43 10.54
CA LYS A 110 -16.57 12.27 9.70
C LYS A 110 -15.42 11.66 8.89
N SER A 111 -14.18 12.02 9.20
CA SER A 111 -13.01 11.28 8.74
C SER A 111 -12.75 10.06 9.59
N TYR A 112 -11.98 9.12 9.04
CA TYR A 112 -11.46 7.98 9.74
C TYR A 112 -9.98 8.18 10.01
N SER A 113 -9.55 7.76 11.19
CA SER A 113 -8.15 7.68 11.58
C SER A 113 -7.85 6.31 12.17
N LEU A 114 -6.57 5.96 12.22
CA LEU A 114 -6.15 4.77 12.94
C LEU A 114 -6.40 4.95 14.44
N HIS A 115 -6.91 3.92 15.11
CA HIS A 115 -7.08 3.96 16.56
C HIS A 115 -5.71 4.00 17.25
N GLN A 116 -5.59 4.66 18.42
CA GLN A 116 -4.32 4.81 19.14
C GLN A 116 -3.62 3.46 19.39
N ARG A 117 -4.37 2.43 19.79
CA ARG A 117 -3.87 1.07 19.97
C ARG A 117 -3.31 0.46 18.67
N ALA A 118 -3.98 0.69 17.54
CA ALA A 118 -3.53 0.20 16.25
C ALA A 118 -2.26 0.93 15.78
N ALA A 119 -2.16 2.23 16.06
CA ALA A 119 -0.98 3.03 15.77
C ALA A 119 0.23 2.55 16.58
N ALA A 120 0.05 2.25 17.88
CA ALA A 120 1.11 1.70 18.73
C ALA A 120 1.66 0.37 18.20
N VAL A 121 0.79 -0.52 17.70
CA VAL A 121 1.21 -1.80 17.10
C VAL A 121 1.99 -1.58 15.80
N LEU A 122 1.63 -0.57 14.99
CA LEU A 122 2.38 -0.24 13.77
C LEU A 122 3.74 0.41 14.04
N ASP A 123 3.84 1.21 15.11
CA ASP A 123 5.10 1.85 15.53
C ASP A 123 6.05 0.87 16.23
N GLY A 124 5.55 -0.30 16.64
CA GLY A 124 6.33 -1.29 17.38
C GLY A 124 6.40 -1.00 18.88
N LEU A 125 5.51 -0.15 19.39
CA LEU A 125 5.37 0.18 20.82
C LEU A 125 4.46 -0.81 21.58
N SER A 126 4.37 -2.07 21.12
CA SER A 126 3.44 -3.08 21.65
C SER A 126 4.13 -4.14 22.50
#